data_AF-A0A7G1G9S6-F1
#
_entry.id   AF-A0A7G1G9S6-F1
#
_cell.length_a   1.000
_cell.length_b   1.000
_cell.length_c   1.000
_cell.angle_alpha   90.00
_cell.angle_beta   90.00
_cell.angle_gamma   90.00
#
_symmetry.space_group_name_H-M   'P 1'
#
loop_
_entity.id
_entity.type
_entity.pdbx_description
1 polymer ?
#
loop_
_entity_poly.entity_id
_entity_poly.type
_entity_poly.pdbx_seq_one_letter_code
_entity_poly.pdbx_strand_id
1 'polypeptide(L)' 'MYTFDDLKNKIDYIYDTFSVKAYLTEKIKKRVSYIYGKGDGFNLSPTKVYEDEKYIVFVEASEELCKTIMNEW' A
#
# COMPACT_ATOMS: atom_id res chain seq x y z
N MET A 1 5.73 14.77 -7.36
CA MET A 1 4.47 14.03 -7.59
C MET A 1 4.85 12.66 -8.11
N TYR A 2 4.56 11.58 -7.37
CA TYR A 2 4.92 10.23 -7.81
C TYR A 2 4.06 9.80 -9.00
N THR A 3 4.66 9.16 -9.99
CA THR A 3 3.91 8.52 -11.08
C THR A 3 3.30 7.20 -10.59
N PHE A 4 2.37 6.63 -11.38
CA PHE A 4 1.81 5.32 -11.06
C PHE A 4 2.89 4.23 -11.00
N ASP A 5 3.85 4.27 -11.93
CA ASP A 5 4.94 3.29 -11.98
C ASP A 5 5.89 3.44 -10.77
N ASP A 6 6.13 4.66 -10.29
CA ASP A 6 6.91 4.89 -9.07
C ASP A 6 6.25 4.24 -7.84
N LEU A 7 4.92 4.40 -7.71
CA LEU A 7 4.16 3.83 -6.60
C LEU A 7 4.12 2.30 -6.70
N LYS A 8 3.97 1.75 -7.90
CA LYS A 8 4.03 0.31 -8.14
C LYS A 8 5.37 -0.27 -7.71
N ASN A 9 6.47 0.35 -8.13
CA ASN A 9 7.82 -0.08 -7.75
C ASN A 9 8.03 -0.03 -6.22
N LYS A 10 7.46 0.96 -5.53
CA LYS A 10 7.48 1.00 -4.05
C LYS A 10 6.68 -0.13 -3.40
N ILE A 11 5.50 -0.47 -3.93
CA ILE A 11 4.72 -1.62 -3.45
C ILE A 11 5.50 -2.91 -3.65
N ASP A 12 6.16 -3.05 -4.80
CA ASP A 12 6.99 -4.21 -5.10
C ASP A 12 8.17 -4.32 -4.12
N TYR A 13 8.85 -3.20 -3.85
CA TYR A 13 9.93 -3.12 -2.86
C TYR A 13 9.46 -3.50 -1.44
N ILE A 14 8.32 -3.00 -0.98
CA ILE A 14 7.76 -3.35 0.34
C ILE A 14 7.53 -4.85 0.43
N TYR A 15 6.87 -5.43 -0.58
CA TYR A 15 6.59 -6.85 -0.57
C TYR A 15 7.88 -7.67 -0.56
N ASP A 16 8.82 -7.36 -1.44
CA ASP A 16 10.06 -8.13 -1.60
C ASP A 16 10.97 -8.00 -0.35
N THR A 17 10.97 -6.83 0.30
CA THR A 17 11.82 -6.56 1.48
C THR A 17 11.23 -7.13 2.76
N PHE A 18 9.93 -6.97 2.97
CA PHE A 18 9.30 -7.28 4.26
C PHE A 18 8.41 -8.53 4.21
N SER A 19 8.20 -9.13 3.03
CA SER A 19 7.29 -10.27 2.83
C SER A 19 5.86 -9.99 3.35
N VAL A 20 5.42 -8.73 3.22
CA VAL A 20 4.09 -8.28 3.66
C VAL A 20 3.19 -8.03 2.46
N LYS A 21 1.88 -8.22 2.65
CA LYS A 21 0.91 -7.86 1.61
C LYS A 21 0.74 -6.35 1.57
N ALA A 22 0.82 -5.78 0.38
CA ALA A 22 0.70 -4.35 0.15
C ALA A 22 -0.22 -4.06 -1.03
N TYR A 23 -1.02 -3.01 -0.88
CA TYR A 23 -2.11 -2.67 -1.79
C TYR A 23 -2.11 -1.18 -2.11
N LEU A 24 -2.26 -0.82 -3.38
CA LEU A 24 -2.40 0.55 -3.88
C LEU A 24 -3.78 0.73 -4.50
N THR A 25 -4.47 1.77 -4.05
CA THR A 25 -5.83 2.10 -4.48
C THR A 25 -5.94 3.57 -4.87
N GLU A 26 -6.78 3.90 -5.86
CA GLU A 26 -7.06 5.28 -6.24
C GLU A 26 -8.26 5.79 -5.47
N LYS A 27 -8.19 7.03 -5.02
CA LYS A 27 -9.37 7.77 -4.61
C LYS A 27 -10.11 8.30 -5.83
N ILE A 28 -11.33 7.84 -6.00
CA ILE A 28 -12.26 8.41 -6.97
C ILE A 28 -13.43 9.02 -6.19
N LYS A 29 -13.34 10.32 -5.91
CA LYS A 29 -14.30 11.08 -5.07
C LYS A 29 -14.40 10.47 -3.65
N LYS A 30 -15.54 9.82 -3.34
CA LYS A 30 -15.81 9.14 -2.07
C LYS A 30 -15.61 7.62 -2.15
N ARG A 31 -15.17 7.09 -3.30
CA ARG A 31 -14.97 5.66 -3.54
C ARG A 31 -13.49 5.36 -3.65
N VAL A 32 -13.10 4.21 -3.13
CA VAL A 32 -11.76 3.64 -3.31
C VAL A 32 -11.84 2.66 -4.48
N SER A 33 -11.04 2.88 -5.52
CA SER A 33 -10.89 1.96 -6.64
C SER A 33 -9.60 1.17 -6.46
N TYR A 34 -9.67 -0.16 -6.53
CA TYR A 34 -8.46 -0.98 -6.55
C TYR A 34 -7.67 -0.72 -7.84
N ILE A 35 -6.34 -0.56 -7.73
CA ILE A 35 -5.47 -0.43 -8.90
C ILE A 35 -4.39 -1.50 -8.93
N TYR A 36 -3.74 -1.77 -7.79
CA TYR A 36 -2.60 -2.69 -7.76
C TYR A 36 -2.40 -3.32 -6.37
N GLY A 37 -1.84 -4.52 -6.33
CA GLY A 37 -1.41 -5.13 -5.08
C GLY A 37 -0.53 -6.35 -5.35
N LYS A 38 0.32 -6.69 -4.39
CA LYS A 38 1.26 -7.81 -4.47
C LYS A 38 1.15 -8.71 -3.23
N GLY A 39 1.12 -10.03 -3.46
CA GLY A 39 0.84 -11.07 -2.46
C GLY A 39 -0.42 -11.89 -2.77
N ASP A 40 -0.70 -12.93 -1.99
CA ASP A 40 -1.89 -13.79 -2.17
C ASP A 40 -3.03 -13.44 -1.21
N GLY A 41 -4.27 -13.70 -1.63
CA GLY A 41 -5.44 -13.58 -0.77
C GLY A 41 -5.69 -12.14 -0.30
N PHE A 42 -5.97 -11.26 -1.26
CA PHE A 42 -6.32 -9.86 -1.05
C PHE A 42 -7.65 -9.75 -0.31
N ASN A 43 -7.61 -9.63 1.02
CA ASN A 43 -8.77 -9.33 1.84
C ASN A 43 -8.55 -7.97 2.50
N LEU A 44 -9.47 -7.03 2.31
CA LEU A 44 -9.38 -5.69 2.88
C LEU A 44 -9.75 -5.74 4.38
N SER A 45 -8.86 -6.32 5.18
CA SER A 45 -8.87 -6.21 6.63
C SER A 45 -8.75 -4.72 7.02
N PRO A 46 -9.35 -4.25 8.13
CA PRO A 46 -9.11 -2.91 8.62
C PRO A 46 -7.62 -2.78 8.95
N THR A 47 -6.87 -2.04 8.13
CA THR A 47 -5.41 -2.03 8.14
C THR A 47 -4.94 -0.62 7.85
N LYS A 48 -3.82 -0.22 8.47
CA LYS A 48 -3.32 1.16 8.53
C LYS A 48 -3.26 1.78 7.13
N VAL A 49 -3.89 2.93 6.99
CA VAL A 49 -4.18 3.62 5.73
C VAL A 49 -3.11 4.71 5.53
N TYR A 50 -2.34 4.63 4.45
CA TYR A 50 -1.59 5.78 3.96
C TYR A 50 -2.44 6.48 2.92
N GLU A 51 -2.63 7.79 3.06
CA GLU A 51 -3.58 8.54 2.27
C GLU A 51 -2.91 9.82 1.75
N ASP A 52 -2.74 9.94 0.44
CA ASP A 52 -2.45 11.22 -0.21
C ASP A 52 -3.70 11.77 -0.91
N GLU A 53 -3.60 12.89 -1.63
CA GLU A 53 -4.74 13.51 -2.32
C GLU A 53 -5.37 12.59 -3.39
N LYS A 54 -4.64 11.60 -3.91
CA LYS A 54 -4.99 10.77 -5.06
C LYS A 54 -5.02 9.26 -4.80
N TYR A 55 -4.18 8.75 -3.91
CA TYR A 55 -3.98 7.33 -3.68
C TYR A 55 -4.04 6.97 -2.21
N ILE A 56 -4.40 5.71 -1.96
CA ILE A 56 -4.38 5.09 -0.65
C ILE A 56 -3.57 3.80 -0.71
N VAL A 57 -2.63 3.63 0.22
CA VAL A 57 -1.86 2.39 0.41
C VAL A 57 -2.30 1.68 1.68
N PHE A 58 -2.48 0.37 1.58
CA PHE A 58 -2.80 -0.50 2.71
C PHE A 58 -1.67 -1.55 2.83
N VAL A 59 -1.21 -1.82 4.05
CA VAL A 59 -0.11 -2.77 4.32
C VAL A 59 -0.47 -3.70 5.48
N GLU A 60 -0.62 -4.99 5.20
CA GLU A 60 -0.95 -6.01 6.21
C GLU A 60 0.32 -6.49 6.91
N ALA A 61 0.63 -5.88 8.06
CA ALA A 61 1.82 -6.15 8.84
C ALA A 61 1.58 -5.94 10.35
N SER A 62 2.50 -6.42 11.20
CA SER A 62 2.49 -6.08 12.62
C SER A 62 2.71 -4.58 12.84
N GLU A 63 2.31 -4.04 14.00
CA GLU A 63 2.45 -2.60 14.28
C GLU A 63 3.91 -2.12 14.25
N GLU A 64 4.84 -2.93 14.78
CA GLU A 64 6.27 -2.62 14.74
C GLU A 64 6.81 -2.59 13.31
N LEU A 65 6.43 -3.58 12.49
CA LEU A 65 6.87 -3.64 11.11
C LEU A 65 6.28 -2.51 10.27
N CYS A 66 5.05 -2.09 10.56
CA CYS A 66 4.46 -0.90 9.96
C CYS A 66 5.33 0.35 10.24
N LYS A 67 5.84 0.54 11.46
CA LYS A 67 6.70 1.69 11.81
C LYS A 67 8.01 1.67 11.03
N THR A 68 8.61 0.50 10.80
CA THR A 68 9.80 0.36 9.96
C THR A 68 9.49 0.72 8.51
N ILE A 69 8.39 0.20 7.96
CA ILE A 69 7.95 0.51 6.60
C ILE A 69 7.68 2.02 6.43
N MET A 70 7.16 2.69 7.47
CA MET A 70 6.95 4.15 7.46
C MET A 70 8.23 4.96 7.30
N ASN A 71 9.36 4.49 7.82
CA ASN A 71 10.63 5.20 7.72
C ASN A 71 11.28 5.04 6.32
N GLU A 72 10.87 4.02 5.58
CA GLU A 72 11.37 3.70 4.24
C GLU A 72 10.50 4.33 3.11
N TRP A 73 9.34 4.89 3.46
CA TRP A 73 8.35 5.40 2.51
C TRP A 73 8.58 6.84 2.06
#